data_AF-A0A2N1RS81-F1
#
_entry.id   AF-A0A2N1RS81-F1
#
_cell.length_a   1.000
_cell.length_b   1.000
_cell.length_c   1.000
_cell.angle_alpha   90.00
_cell.angle_beta   90.00
_cell.angle_gamma   90.00
#
_symmetry.space_group_name_H-M   'P 1'
#
loop_
_entity.id
_entity.type
_entity.pdbx_description
1 polymer ?
#
loop_
_entity_poly.entity_id
_entity_poly.type
_entity_poly.pdbx_seq_one_letter_code
_entity_poly.pdbx_strand_id
1 'polypeptide(L)'
;MPQIDYMKVLDIAALTLETSSHIEVRALDLTIFNAVLIREDGSELNILVKTSEYELELTLDNIFSNNKEFDKWLSKFEFQLEQNFFKNIALEHHGNGKEYKIKILF
;
A
#
# COMPACT_ATOMS: atom_id res chain seq x y z
N MET A 1 -1.47 -14.99 -16.69
CA MET A 1 -1.41 -13.51 -16.75
C MET A 1 -0.56 -13.07 -15.58
N PRO A 2 0.31 -12.05 -15.70
CA PRO A 2 1.08 -11.60 -14.54
C PRO A 2 0.10 -10.87 -13.63
N GLN A 3 -0.53 -11.63 -12.73
CA GLN A 3 -1.28 -11.10 -11.61
C GLN A 3 -0.27 -10.25 -10.84
N ILE A 4 -0.47 -8.94 -10.80
CA ILE A 4 0.39 -8.02 -10.05
C ILE A 4 0.63 -8.64 -8.68
N ASP A 5 1.91 -8.76 -8.29
CA ASP A 5 2.29 -9.37 -7.02
C ASP A 5 1.91 -8.43 -5.87
N TYR A 6 0.65 -8.51 -5.46
CA TYR A 6 0.09 -7.66 -4.41
C TYR A 6 0.75 -7.93 -3.06
N MET A 7 1.29 -9.13 -2.83
CA MET A 7 2.03 -9.44 -1.61
C MET A 7 3.32 -8.63 -1.59
N LYS A 8 4.06 -8.58 -2.71
CA LYS A 8 5.25 -7.75 -2.83
C LYS A 8 4.96 -6.26 -2.66
N VAL A 9 3.83 -5.76 -3.17
CA VAL A 9 3.40 -4.37 -2.93
C VAL A 9 3.12 -4.12 -1.44
N LEU A 10 2.46 -5.05 -0.77
CA LEU A 10 2.19 -4.98 0.67
C LEU A 10 3.47 -5.04 1.50
N ASP A 11 4.43 -5.89 1.14
CA ASP A 11 5.74 -5.96 1.79
C ASP A 11 6.49 -4.63 1.68
N ILE A 12 6.45 -4.00 0.51
CA ILE A 12 7.05 -2.68 0.28
C ILE A 12 6.32 -1.61 1.10
N ALA A 13 4.98 -1.65 1.16
CA ALA A 13 4.20 -0.71 1.97
C ALA A 13 4.52 -0.85 3.46
N ALA A 14 4.62 -2.09 3.96
CA ALA A 14 4.99 -2.38 5.34
C ALA A 14 6.41 -1.88 5.67
N LEU A 15 7.36 -2.11 4.76
CA LEU A 15 8.74 -1.63 4.88
C LEU A 15 8.82 -0.10 4.90
N THR A 16 8.06 0.59 4.05
CA THR A 16 8.12 2.06 3.99
C THR A 16 7.41 2.73 5.17
N LEU A 17 6.41 2.06 5.74
CA LEU A 17 5.65 2.48 6.93
C LEU A 17 6.32 2.12 8.26
N GLU A 18 7.49 1.46 8.23
CA GLU A 18 8.23 1.06 9.42
C GLU A 18 7.39 0.18 10.37
N THR A 19 6.49 -0.63 9.79
CA THR A 19 5.69 -1.60 10.55
C THR A 19 6.47 -2.88 10.79
N SER A 20 6.05 -3.67 11.79
CA SER A 20 6.67 -4.97 12.04
C SER A 20 6.48 -5.92 10.84
N SER A 21 7.32 -6.95 10.76
CA SER A 21 7.38 -7.88 9.62
C SER A 21 6.14 -8.78 9.49
N HIS A 22 5.16 -8.68 10.40
CA HIS A 22 3.99 -9.53 10.39
C HIS A 22 2.84 -8.85 9.65
N ILE A 23 2.57 -9.34 8.44
CA ILE A 23 1.43 -8.94 7.61
C ILE A 23 0.41 -10.08 7.66
N GLU A 24 -0.75 -9.85 8.27
CA GLU A 24 -1.87 -10.78 8.13
C GLU A 24 -2.71 -10.39 6.90
N VAL A 25 -2.72 -11.23 5.86
CA VAL A 25 -3.54 -11.00 4.67
C VAL A 25 -4.77 -11.89 4.69
N ARG A 26 -5.96 -11.28 4.60
CA ARG A 26 -7.26 -11.95 4.52
C ARG A 26 -7.91 -11.64 3.17
N ALA A 27 -8.28 -12.68 2.42
CA ALA A 27 -9.06 -12.50 1.20
C ALA A 27 -10.51 -12.15 1.58
N LEU A 28 -11.00 -11.02 1.07
CA LEU A 28 -12.42 -10.63 1.18
C LEU A 28 -13.21 -11.06 -0.05
N ASP A 29 -12.55 -11.05 -1.22
CA ASP A 29 -13.08 -11.47 -2.52
C ASP A 29 -11.92 -12.00 -3.40
N LEU A 30 -12.21 -12.42 -4.63
CA LEU A 30 -11.25 -12.87 -5.64
C LEU A 30 -10.20 -11.80 -6.00
N THR A 31 -10.58 -10.53 -5.89
CA THR A 31 -9.73 -9.38 -6.24
C THR A 31 -9.51 -8.41 -5.09
N ILE A 32 -10.13 -8.63 -3.94
CA ILE A 32 -10.10 -7.72 -2.79
C ILE A 32 -9.50 -8.45 -1.58
N PHE A 33 -8.48 -7.85 -0.98
CA PHE A 33 -7.76 -8.39 0.16
C PHE A 33 -7.68 -7.33 1.26
N ASN A 34 -7.79 -7.73 2.52
CA ASN A 34 -7.48 -6.89 3.66
C ASN A 34 -6.16 -7.34 4.27
N ALA A 35 -5.17 -6.45 4.30
CA ALA A 35 -3.90 -6.68 4.95
C ALA A 35 -3.87 -5.91 6.27
N VAL A 36 -3.56 -6.60 7.36
CA VAL A 36 -3.37 -6.00 8.68
C VAL A 36 -1.87 -5.98 8.97
N LEU A 37 -1.34 -4.77 9.09
CA LEU A 37 0.05 -4.52 9.49
C LEU A 37 0.09 -4.19 10.98
N ILE A 38 0.93 -4.89 11.73
CA ILE A 38 1.11 -4.62 13.15
C ILE A 38 2.32 -3.69 13.30
N ARG A 39 2.16 -2.54 13.96
CA ARG A 39 3.27 -1.62 14.28
C ARG A 39 3.99 -2.07 15.55
N GLU A 40 5.19 -1.50 15.77
CA GLU A 40 5.98 -1.81 16.97
C GLU A 40 5.28 -1.43 18.27
N ASP A 41 4.38 -0.44 18.25
CA ASP A 41 3.55 -0.03 19.39
C ASP A 41 2.32 -0.93 19.61
N GLY A 42 2.17 -1.99 18.80
CA GLY A 42 1.04 -2.91 18.84
C GLY A 42 -0.23 -2.38 18.17
N SER A 43 -0.19 -1.19 17.56
CA SER A 43 -1.32 -0.70 16.78
C SER A 43 -1.44 -1.43 15.44
N GLU A 44 -2.69 -1.66 15.04
CA GLU A 44 -3.01 -2.31 13.77
C GLU A 44 -3.30 -1.26 12.70
N LEU A 45 -2.71 -1.44 11.52
CA LEU A 45 -2.99 -0.65 10.34
C LEU A 45 -3.65 -1.55 9.30
N ASN A 46 -4.87 -1.19 8.91
CA ASN A 46 -5.58 -1.90 7.85
C ASN A 46 -5.24 -1.28 6.50
N ILE A 47 -4.90 -2.14 5.54
CA ILE A 47 -4.71 -1.79 4.14
C ILE A 47 -5.64 -2.67 3.31
N LEU A 48 -6.64 -2.05 2.68
CA LEU A 48 -7.46 -2.71 1.70
C LEU A 48 -6.74 -2.69 0.36
N VAL A 49 -6.54 -3.86 -0.24
CA VAL A 49 -5.95 -4.03 -1.56
C VAL A 49 -7.00 -4.50 -2.53
N LYS A 50 -7.17 -3.75 -3.61
CA LYS A 50 -7.99 -4.16 -4.74
C LYS A 50 -7.09 -4.35 -5.95
N THR A 51 -7.10 -5.55 -6.50
CA THR A 51 -6.30 -5.94 -7.66
C THR A 51 -7.14 -5.90 -8.92
N SER A 52 -6.52 -5.48 -10.03
CA SER A 52 -7.09 -5.50 -11.38
C SER A 52 -6.00 -5.96 -12.35
N GLU A 53 -6.32 -6.04 -13.64
CA GLU A 53 -5.42 -6.59 -14.65
C GLU A 53 -4.14 -5.76 -14.86
N TYR A 54 -4.24 -4.42 -14.74
CA TYR A 54 -3.14 -3.47 -14.98
C TYR A 54 -2.94 -2.46 -13.84
N GLU A 55 -3.73 -2.56 -12.78
CA GLU A 55 -3.73 -1.60 -11.70
C GLU A 55 -3.95 -2.31 -10.36
N LEU A 56 -3.40 -1.69 -9.31
CA LEU A 56 -3.62 -2.10 -7.93
C LEU A 56 -3.99 -0.86 -7.12
N GLU A 57 -5.09 -0.94 -6.38
CA GLU A 57 -5.54 0.14 -5.51
C GLU A 57 -5.31 -0.26 -4.05
N LEU A 58 -4.61 0.59 -3.30
CA LEU A 58 -4.43 0.51 -1.86
C LEU A 58 -5.33 1.55 -1.20
N THR A 59 -6.12 1.15 -0.22
CA THR A 59 -6.81 2.07 0.69
C THR A 59 -6.24 1.90 2.09
N LEU A 60 -5.76 2.99 2.66
CA LEU A 60 -5.19 3.07 4.00
C LEU A 60 -5.96 4.12 4.81
N ASP A 61 -6.15 3.83 6.09
CA ASP A 61 -6.67 4.81 7.04
C ASP A 61 -5.73 6.02 7.12
N ASN A 62 -6.28 7.20 7.45
CA ASN A 62 -5.49 8.41 7.63
C ASN A 62 -4.62 8.29 8.89
N ILE A 63 -3.42 7.79 8.69
CA ILE A 63 -2.37 7.64 9.71
C ILE A 63 -1.33 8.75 9.69
N PHE A 64 -1.43 9.69 8.76
CA PHE A 64 -0.47 10.76 8.59
C PHE A 64 -0.97 12.03 9.28
N SER A 65 -0.10 12.72 10.00
CA SER A 65 -0.50 13.91 10.76
C SER A 65 -0.82 15.10 9.84
N ASN A 66 -0.26 15.08 8.62
CA ASN A 66 -0.42 16.10 7.61
C ASN A 66 -0.09 15.56 6.21
N ASN A 67 -0.51 16.29 5.17
CA ASN A 67 -0.27 15.91 3.78
C ASN A 67 1.23 15.84 3.44
N LYS A 68 2.09 16.64 4.08
CA LYS A 68 3.53 16.62 3.80
C LYS A 68 4.19 15.30 4.24
N GLU A 69 3.74 14.72 5.35
CA GLU A 69 4.17 13.38 5.78
C GLU A 69 3.70 12.30 4.81
N PHE A 70 2.44 12.38 4.37
CA PHE A 70 1.90 11.49 3.36
C PHE A 70 2.69 11.58 2.05
N ASP A 71 2.93 12.78 1.52
CA ASP A 71 3.69 13.00 0.27
C ASP A 71 5.11 12.45 0.39
N LYS A 72 5.78 12.67 1.54
CA LYS A 72 7.13 12.14 1.79
C LYS A 72 7.13 10.61 1.79
N TRP A 73 6.15 10.00 2.45
CA TRP A 73 6.01 8.55 2.46
C TRP A 73 5.68 8.02 1.06
N LEU A 74 4.78 8.67 0.33
CA LEU A 74 4.37 8.29 -1.02
C LEU A 74 5.56 8.26 -1.98
N SER A 75 6.44 9.28 -1.94
CA SER A 75 7.66 9.31 -2.74
C SER A 75 8.65 8.19 -2.36
N LYS A 76 8.77 7.86 -1.06
CA LYS A 76 9.59 6.72 -0.60
C LYS A 76 8.99 5.39 -1.09
N PHE A 77 7.67 5.28 -1.07
CA PHE A 77 6.93 4.11 -1.52
C PHE A 77 7.06 3.90 -3.03
N GLU A 78 6.87 4.95 -3.84
CA GLU A 78 7.08 4.95 -5.30
C GLU A 78 8.50 4.50 -5.64
N PHE A 79 9.51 5.12 -5.02
CA PHE A 79 10.90 4.74 -5.25
C PHE A 79 11.14 3.26 -4.95
N GLN A 80 10.64 2.73 -3.82
CA GLN A 80 10.81 1.32 -3.49
C GLN A 80 10.09 0.39 -4.45
N LEU A 81 8.90 0.77 -4.93
CA LEU A 81 8.19 0.03 -5.96
C LEU A 81 9.01 -0.08 -7.24
N GLU A 82 9.52 1.05 -7.75
CA GLU A 82 10.31 1.06 -8.98
C GLU A 82 11.60 0.22 -8.85
N GLN A 83 12.29 0.31 -7.72
CA GLN A 83 13.48 -0.50 -7.45
C GLN A 83 13.18 -2.01 -7.40
N ASN A 84 12.04 -2.39 -6.81
CA ASN A 84 11.68 -3.78 -6.63
C ASN A 84 11.06 -4.41 -7.89
N PHE A 85 10.34 -3.64 -8.71
CA PHE A 85 9.69 -4.11 -9.93
C PHE A 85 10.50 -3.81 -11.21
N PHE A 86 11.61 -3.07 -11.11
CA PHE A 86 12.52 -2.71 -12.21
C PHE A 86 11.82 -2.03 -13.39
N LYS A 87 10.82 -1.19 -13.12
CA LYS A 87 10.08 -0.42 -14.12
C LYS A 87 9.50 0.85 -13.51
N ASN A 88 9.15 1.80 -14.37
CA ASN A 88 8.47 3.03 -13.95
C ASN A 88 7.06 2.70 -13.50
N ILE A 89 6.67 3.22 -12.35
CA ILE A 89 5.35 2.98 -11.75
C ILE A 89 4.71 4.34 -11.48
N ALA A 90 3.52 4.56 -12.03
CA ALA A 90 2.79 5.79 -11.76
C ALA A 90 1.86 5.60 -10.56
N LEU A 91 1.92 6.52 -9.60
CA LEU A 91 1.01 6.56 -8.45
C LEU A 91 0.02 7.71 -8.59
N GLU A 92 -1.26 7.39 -8.64
CA GLU A 92 -2.33 8.37 -8.42
C GLU A 92 -2.82 8.24 -6.98
N HIS A 93 -3.05 9.35 -6.29
CA HIS A 93 -3.56 9.32 -4.93
C HIS A 93 -4.74 10.26 -4.74
N HIS A 94 -5.68 9.84 -3.90
CA HIS A 94 -6.81 10.64 -3.46
C HIS A 94 -6.99 10.49 -1.96
N GLY A 95 -6.75 11.57 -1.22
CA GLY A 95 -7.02 11.63 0.22
C GLY A 95 -8.37 12.29 0.47
N ASN A 96 -9.29 11.58 1.14
CA ASN A 96 -10.33 12.25 1.93
C ASN A 96 -9.84 12.25 3.39
N GLY A 97 -10.26 13.20 4.23
CA GLY A 97 -9.68 13.36 5.58
C GLY A 97 -9.71 12.13 6.52
N LYS A 98 -10.30 11.00 6.09
CA LYS A 98 -10.32 9.72 6.81
C LYS A 98 -9.48 8.61 6.18
N GLU A 99 -9.30 8.62 4.86
CA GLU A 99 -8.62 7.55 4.13
C GLU A 99 -7.81 8.11 2.95
N TYR A 100 -6.69 7.46 2.67
CA TYR A 100 -5.92 7.66 1.45
C TYR A 100 -6.14 6.49 0.51
N LYS A 101 -6.49 6.78 -0.73
CA LYS A 101 -6.53 5.81 -1.83
C LYS A 101 -5.34 6.05 -2.72
N ILE A 102 -4.60 5.00 -3.02
CA ILE A 102 -3.41 5.03 -3.86
C ILE A 102 -3.60 4.02 -4.96
N LYS A 103 -3.65 4.50 -6.19
CA LYS A 103 -3.74 3.68 -7.38
C LYS A 103 -2.36 3.55 -8.00
N ILE A 104 -1.92 2.31 -8.14
CA ILE A 104 -0.62 1.91 -8.67
C ILE A 104 -0.83 1.42 -10.09
N LEU A 105 -0.23 2.11 -11.05
CA LEU A 105 -0.28 1.79 -12.48
C LEU A 105 1.08 1.23 -12.90
N PHE A 106 1.05 0.01 -13.43
CA PHE A 106 2.20 -0.86 -13.68
C PHE A 106 2.56 -0.98 -15.16
#